data_AF-A0ABD1WHY5-F1
#
_entry.id   AF-A0ABD1WHY5-F1
#
_cell.length_a   1.000
_cell.length_b   1.000
_cell.length_c   1.000
_cell.angle_alpha   90.00
_cell.angle_beta   90.00
_cell.angle_gamma   90.00
#
_symmetry.space_group_name_H-M   'P 1'
#
loop_
_entity.id
_entity.type
_entity.pdbx_description
1 polymer ?
#
loop_
_entity_poly.entity_id
_entity_poly.type
_entity_poly.pdbx_seq_one_letter_code
_entity_poly.pdbx_strand_id
1 'polypeptide(L)'
;MDSLLNLSGCGCLFLGNDRVWMRTKAPCPNGLMHGCRRSGHRFLEVNPEGKVPVIKFDDKWIPDSDVIVGIIEEKYPNPSLSAPPEVSSVGSKIFSSFLKFLKSKDPNDGSEQALLDELKALDEHLKAKGPYVNGGNICAVDLSLAPKLYHLVVALGHFKGWNVPESLTHVHSYMKLLFSRETFEKTKAAKEYVIAGWAPKVNG
;
A
#
# COMPACT_ATOMS: atom_id res chain seq x y z
N MET A 1 21.38 12.21 -17.67
CA MET A 1 20.32 11.25 -18.10
C MET A 1 20.12 10.31 -16.93
N ASP A 2 19.32 10.73 -15.96
CA ASP A 2 19.13 9.95 -14.74
C ASP A 2 18.02 8.94 -14.98
N SER A 3 18.45 7.69 -15.10
CA SER A 3 17.60 6.54 -15.39
C SER A 3 16.65 6.29 -14.23
N LEU A 4 15.39 6.70 -14.40
CA LEU A 4 14.24 6.16 -13.70
C LEU A 4 14.29 4.63 -13.83
N LEU A 5 14.74 3.95 -12.78
CA LEU A 5 14.55 2.52 -12.64
C LEU A 5 13.04 2.29 -12.51
N ASN A 6 12.44 1.94 -13.65
CA ASN A 6 11.07 1.49 -13.75
C ASN A 6 10.93 0.17 -12.96
N LEU A 7 10.66 0.30 -11.67
CA LEU A 7 10.58 -0.79 -10.69
C LEU A 7 9.15 -1.33 -10.58
N SER A 8 8.43 -1.33 -11.69
CA SER A 8 7.08 -1.90 -11.86
C SER A 8 7.04 -3.43 -11.67
N GLY A 9 8.20 -4.07 -11.50
CA GLY A 9 8.34 -5.53 -11.50
C GLY A 9 8.37 -6.22 -10.15
N CYS A 10 8.04 -5.56 -9.03
CA CYS A 10 8.00 -6.24 -7.73
C CYS A 10 6.67 -6.01 -7.00
N GLY A 11 5.89 -7.07 -6.83
CA GLY A 11 4.63 -7.09 -6.07
C GLY A 11 4.83 -6.96 -4.55
N CYS A 12 5.83 -6.21 -4.09
CA CYS A 12 6.03 -5.94 -2.68
C CYS A 12 5.12 -4.77 -2.25
N LEU A 13 4.19 -5.07 -1.35
CA LEU A 13 3.21 -4.15 -0.80
C LEU A 13 3.83 -2.87 -0.20
N PHE A 14 4.95 -3.03 0.51
CA PHE A 14 5.64 -1.94 1.21
C PHE A 14 6.25 -0.91 0.23
N LEU A 15 6.65 -1.35 -0.97
CA LEU A 15 7.07 -0.42 -2.03
C LEU A 15 5.88 0.33 -2.64
N GLY A 16 4.64 -0.15 -2.48
CA GLY A 16 3.44 0.52 -3.00
C GLY A 16 3.11 1.79 -2.20
N ASN A 17 3.15 1.72 -0.87
CA ASN A 17 2.81 2.82 0.02
C ASN A 17 3.71 4.05 -0.24
N ASP A 18 5.03 3.86 -0.16
CA ASP A 18 6.01 4.94 -0.30
C ASP A 18 6.07 5.55 -1.70
N ARG A 19 5.76 4.76 -2.75
CA ARG A 19 5.76 5.25 -4.13
C ARG A 19 4.60 6.18 -4.41
N VAL A 20 3.41 5.88 -3.89
CA VAL A 20 2.25 6.77 -4.02
C VAL A 20 2.48 8.03 -3.20
N TRP A 21 3.06 7.89 -2.00
CA TRP A 21 3.38 8.99 -1.10
C TRP A 21 4.37 9.99 -1.71
N MET A 22 5.53 9.49 -2.19
CA MET A 22 6.53 10.33 -2.87
C MET A 22 5.98 11.04 -4.09
N ARG A 23 5.19 10.35 -4.92
CA ARG A 23 4.65 10.94 -6.15
C ARG A 23 3.52 11.95 -5.90
N THR A 24 2.92 11.92 -4.71
CA THR A 24 1.90 12.89 -4.28
C THR A 24 2.54 14.15 -3.70
N LYS A 25 3.67 14.02 -2.98
CA LYS A 25 4.37 15.15 -2.33
C LYS A 25 5.44 15.82 -3.18
N ALA A 26 6.16 15.04 -3.97
CA ALA A 26 7.36 15.51 -4.65
C ALA A 26 7.28 15.15 -6.15
N PRO A 27 7.09 16.14 -7.03
CA PRO A 27 7.40 15.96 -8.44
C PRO A 27 8.92 15.82 -8.56
N CYS A 28 9.41 14.58 -8.43
CA CYS A 28 10.81 14.18 -8.55
C CYS A 28 11.82 15.08 -7.83
N PRO A 29 12.16 14.84 -6.56
CA PRO A 29 13.48 15.23 -6.08
C PRO A 29 14.49 14.23 -6.65
N ASN A 30 15.76 14.64 -6.74
CA ASN A 30 16.89 13.87 -7.30
C ASN A 30 17.25 12.56 -6.56
N GLY A 31 16.29 11.90 -5.89
CA GLY A 31 16.46 10.65 -5.15
C GLY A 31 16.11 9.42 -5.99
N LEU A 32 17.05 8.49 -6.10
CA LEU A 32 16.83 7.16 -6.70
C LEU A 32 16.17 6.23 -5.67
N MET A 33 14.94 5.82 -5.95
CA MET A 33 14.28 4.72 -5.22
C MET A 33 14.70 3.39 -5.82
N HIS A 34 15.27 2.49 -5.00
CA HIS A 34 15.58 1.13 -5.42
C HIS A 34 14.45 0.18 -5.00
N GLY A 35 13.89 -0.51 -5.98
CA GLY A 35 12.86 -1.52 -5.80
C GLY A 35 13.46 -2.91 -5.96
N CYS A 36 12.72 -3.92 -5.52
CA CYS A 36 13.21 -5.29 -5.49
C CYS A 36 13.20 -5.90 -6.91
N ARG A 37 14.23 -5.64 -7.71
CA ARG A 37 14.58 -6.47 -8.87
C ARG A 37 16.04 -6.88 -8.72
N ARG A 38 16.22 -8.11 -8.24
CA ARG A 38 17.50 -8.81 -8.01
C ARG A 38 18.55 -7.90 -7.37
N SER A 39 18.59 -7.92 -6.04
CA SER A 39 19.66 -7.35 -5.23
C SER A 39 21.02 -7.84 -5.74
N GLY A 40 21.64 -7.09 -6.66
CA GLY A 40 23.04 -7.29 -7.00
C GLY A 40 23.90 -6.96 -5.78
N HIS A 41 25.15 -7.42 -5.76
CA HIS A 41 26.11 -7.16 -4.66
C HIS A 41 26.09 -5.70 -4.18
N ARG A 42 25.94 -4.75 -5.10
CA ARG A 42 25.86 -3.31 -4.85
C ARG A 42 24.66 -2.83 -4.02
N PHE A 43 23.55 -3.58 -3.95
CA PHE A 43 22.37 -3.23 -3.12
C PHE A 43 22.58 -3.63 -1.66
N LEU A 44 23.18 -4.79 -1.40
CA LEU A 44 23.48 -5.23 -0.03
C LEU A 44 24.64 -4.45 0.58
N GLU A 45 25.56 -3.93 -0.24
CA GLU A 45 26.61 -2.99 0.20
C GLU A 45 26.03 -1.69 0.79
N VAL A 46 24.90 -1.21 0.26
CA VAL A 46 24.25 0.03 0.72
C VAL A 46 23.08 -0.19 1.67
N ASN A 47 22.49 -1.38 1.64
CA ASN A 47 21.41 -1.82 2.51
C ASN A 47 21.67 -3.27 2.97
N PRO A 48 22.52 -3.45 3.99
CA PRO A 48 22.96 -4.76 4.46
C PRO A 48 21.80 -5.66 4.89
N GLU A 49 20.70 -5.06 5.37
CA GLU A 49 19.50 -5.80 5.79
C GLU A 49 18.68 -6.33 4.60
N GLY A 50 18.92 -5.83 3.39
CA GLY A 50 18.16 -6.19 2.19
C GLY A 50 16.67 -5.84 2.24
N LYS A 51 16.22 -5.12 3.29
CA LYS A 51 14.83 -4.71 3.49
C LYS A 51 14.48 -3.54 2.57
N VAL A 52 13.30 -3.58 1.98
CA VAL A 52 12.76 -2.49 1.17
C VAL A 52 11.44 -2.04 1.78
N PRO A 53 11.05 -0.75 1.66
CA PRO A 53 11.67 0.34 0.89
C PRO A 53 12.95 0.93 1.53
N VAL A 54 13.80 1.52 0.68
CA VAL A 54 14.95 2.36 1.08
C VAL A 54 15.02 3.55 0.11
N ILE A 55 15.23 4.75 0.64
CA ILE A 55 15.48 5.97 -0.14
C ILE A 55 16.90 6.48 0.12
N LYS A 56 17.48 7.18 -0.86
CA LYS A 56 18.73 7.92 -0.69
C LYS A 56 18.45 9.42 -0.61
N PHE A 57 18.76 10.04 0.51
CA PHE A 57 18.70 11.48 0.72
C PHE A 57 20.06 11.99 1.19
N ASP A 58 20.57 13.05 0.56
CA ASP A 58 21.81 13.74 0.94
C ASP A 58 22.97 12.75 1.18
N ASP A 59 23.12 11.81 0.24
CA ASP A 59 24.08 10.69 0.26
C ASP A 59 23.91 9.62 1.35
N LYS A 60 22.87 9.72 2.18
CA LYS A 60 22.52 8.74 3.20
C LYS A 60 21.38 7.82 2.74
N TRP A 61 21.54 6.52 2.98
CA TRP A 61 20.49 5.53 2.77
C TRP A 61 19.60 5.45 4.01
N ILE A 62 18.30 5.54 3.80
CA ILE A 62 17.29 5.57 4.86
C ILE A 62 16.32 4.42 4.60
N PRO A 63 16.36 3.35 5.43
CA PRO A 63 15.37 2.29 5.41
C PRO A 63 14.13 2.69 6.21
N ASP A 64 13.09 1.84 6.16
CA ASP A 64 11.82 1.97 6.89
C ASP A 64 10.82 2.97 6.27
N SER A 65 9.65 2.45 5.90
CA SER A 65 8.58 3.20 5.23
C SER A 65 8.06 4.37 6.08
N ASP A 66 7.86 4.16 7.38
CA ASP A 66 7.30 5.19 8.25
C ASP A 66 8.31 6.32 8.49
N VAL A 67 9.60 5.97 8.58
CA VAL A 67 10.70 6.93 8.67
C VAL A 67 10.84 7.74 7.38
N ILE A 68 10.79 7.07 6.22
CA ILE A 68 10.85 7.71 4.90
C ILE A 68 9.71 8.72 4.73
N VAL A 69 8.49 8.33 5.08
CA VAL A 69 7.30 9.18 5.05
C VAL A 69 7.47 10.40 5.95
N GLY A 70 7.94 10.23 7.19
CA GLY A 70 8.18 11.35 8.11
C GLY A 70 9.16 12.38 7.56
N ILE A 71 10.29 11.93 7.00
CA ILE A 71 11.31 12.82 6.42
C ILE A 71 10.78 13.58 5.20
N ILE A 72 9.99 12.91 4.34
CA ILE A 72 9.41 13.58 3.18
C ILE A 72 8.32 14.58 3.62
N GLU A 73 7.54 14.32 4.69
CA GLU A 73 6.59 15.32 5.25
C GLU A 73 7.34 16.56 5.74
N GLU A 74 8.45 16.36 6.47
CA GLU A 74 9.28 17.45 6.99
C GLU A 74 9.91 18.28 5.87
N LYS A 75 10.44 17.63 4.84
CA LYS A 75 11.10 18.30 3.70
C LYS A 75 10.10 18.97 2.75
N TYR A 76 8.87 18.45 2.65
CA TYR A 76 7.80 18.94 1.78
C TYR A 76 6.48 19.10 2.57
N PRO A 77 6.38 20.11 3.44
CA PRO A 77 5.23 20.26 4.35
C PRO A 77 3.93 20.62 3.65
N ASN A 78 3.98 21.15 2.41
CA ASN A 78 2.81 21.62 1.68
C ASN A 78 2.64 20.89 0.33
N PRO A 79 1.46 20.32 0.03
CA PRO A 79 0.29 20.17 0.91
C PRO A 79 0.52 19.07 1.96
N SER A 80 0.10 19.27 3.21
CA SER A 80 0.29 18.25 4.25
C SER A 80 -0.55 16.99 3.97
N LEU A 81 0.06 15.82 4.16
CA LEU A 81 -0.63 14.53 4.07
C LEU A 81 -0.73 13.85 5.44
N SER A 82 -0.26 14.49 6.51
CA SER A 82 -0.36 13.97 7.86
C SER A 82 -1.81 13.67 8.21
N ALA A 83 -2.06 12.45 8.67
CA ALA A 83 -3.38 12.05 9.11
C ALA A 83 -3.65 12.60 10.52
N PRO A 84 -4.81 13.25 10.75
CA PRO A 84 -5.24 13.58 12.10
C PRO A 84 -5.29 12.34 13.00
N PRO A 85 -4.97 12.45 14.31
CA PRO A 85 -4.99 11.31 15.23
C PRO A 85 -6.31 10.54 15.22
N GLU A 86 -7.43 11.24 15.00
CA GLU A 86 -8.79 10.70 14.99
C GLU A 86 -9.05 9.70 13.86
N VAL A 87 -8.28 9.77 12.76
CA VAL A 87 -8.44 8.89 11.59
C VAL A 87 -7.25 7.96 11.38
N SER A 88 -6.17 8.12 12.16
CA SER A 88 -4.90 7.40 12.03
C SER A 88 -5.04 5.87 12.09
N SER A 89 -6.01 5.36 12.85
CA SER A 89 -6.22 3.92 13.07
C SER A 89 -7.26 3.30 12.12
N VAL A 90 -7.92 4.10 11.29
CA VAL A 90 -8.98 3.65 10.37
C VAL A 90 -8.41 2.62 9.40
N GLY A 91 -9.01 1.43 9.36
CA GLY A 91 -8.60 0.34 8.47
C GLY A 91 -7.25 -0.32 8.81
N SER A 92 -6.62 0.02 9.95
CA SER A 92 -5.31 -0.50 10.35
C SER A 92 -5.25 -2.04 10.38
N LYS A 93 -6.35 -2.71 10.76
CA LYS A 93 -6.44 -4.17 10.90
C LYS A 93 -6.82 -4.91 9.61
N ILE A 94 -7.25 -4.20 8.56
CA ILE A 94 -7.69 -4.81 7.29
C ILE A 94 -6.59 -5.70 6.73
N PHE A 95 -5.34 -5.24 6.73
CA PHE A 95 -4.25 -6.00 6.13
C PHE A 95 -3.90 -7.27 6.91
N SER A 96 -3.89 -7.22 8.25
CA SER A 96 -3.67 -8.41 9.08
C SER A 96 -4.80 -9.42 8.92
N SER A 97 -6.06 -8.97 8.86
CA SER A 97 -7.22 -9.86 8.64
C SER A 97 -7.18 -10.46 7.23
N PHE A 98 -6.83 -9.67 6.21
CA PHE A 98 -6.58 -10.15 4.85
C PHE A 98 -5.50 -11.22 4.81
N LEU A 99 -4.34 -10.99 5.45
CA LEU A 99 -3.26 -11.97 5.49
C LEU A 99 -3.69 -13.29 6.13
N LYS A 100 -4.43 -13.21 7.25
CA LYS A 100 -4.98 -14.37 7.95
C LYS A 100 -5.93 -15.13 7.04
N PHE A 101 -6.89 -14.44 6.42
CA PHE A 101 -7.86 -15.07 5.52
C PHE A 101 -7.19 -15.68 4.30
N LEU A 102 -6.28 -14.95 3.64
CA LEU A 102 -5.58 -15.42 2.44
C LEU A 102 -4.81 -16.72 2.68
N LYS A 103 -4.17 -16.87 3.85
CA LYS A 103 -3.38 -18.06 4.22
C LYS A 103 -4.23 -19.19 4.80
N SER A 104 -5.46 -18.92 5.21
CA SER A 104 -6.31 -19.92 5.82
C SER A 104 -6.68 -21.01 4.82
N LYS A 105 -6.54 -22.27 5.27
CA LYS A 105 -6.98 -23.47 4.53
C LYS A 105 -8.33 -24.00 5.03
N ASP A 106 -8.79 -23.51 6.19
CA ASP A 106 -10.05 -23.92 6.80
C ASP A 106 -11.12 -22.85 6.51
N PRO A 107 -12.18 -23.17 5.74
CA PRO A 107 -13.25 -22.21 5.46
C PRO A 107 -14.04 -21.79 6.71
N ASN A 108 -13.93 -22.50 7.84
CA ASN A 108 -14.71 -22.25 9.05
C ASN A 108 -13.89 -21.61 10.19
N ASP A 109 -12.65 -21.18 9.94
CA ASP A 109 -11.80 -20.57 10.98
C ASP A 109 -12.18 -19.13 11.38
N GLY A 110 -13.25 -18.60 10.76
CA GLY A 110 -13.76 -17.25 11.00
C GLY A 110 -12.91 -16.12 10.43
N SER A 111 -11.83 -16.42 9.69
CA SER A 111 -10.93 -15.39 9.12
C SER A 111 -11.61 -14.54 8.05
N GLU A 112 -12.51 -15.12 7.26
CA GLU A 112 -13.35 -14.38 6.31
C GLU A 112 -14.24 -13.37 7.03
N GLN A 113 -14.94 -13.81 8.08
CA GLN A 113 -15.84 -12.96 8.85
C GLN A 113 -15.08 -11.80 9.51
N ALA A 114 -13.89 -12.07 10.05
CA ALA A 114 -13.04 -11.03 10.62
C ALA A 114 -12.62 -9.99 9.57
N LEU A 115 -12.31 -10.40 8.33
CA LEU A 115 -12.04 -9.44 7.26
C LEU A 115 -13.28 -8.63 6.87
N LEU A 116 -14.44 -9.29 6.79
CA LEU A 116 -15.71 -8.64 6.49
C LEU A 116 -16.07 -7.58 7.54
N ASP A 117 -15.84 -7.86 8.82
CA ASP A 117 -16.14 -6.92 9.90
C ASP A 117 -15.23 -5.68 9.84
N GLU A 118 -13.95 -5.85 9.52
CA GLU A 118 -13.02 -4.73 9.30
C GLU A 118 -13.40 -3.90 8.05
N LEU A 119 -13.88 -4.54 6.97
CA LEU A 119 -14.36 -3.83 5.78
C LEU A 119 -15.69 -3.11 6.04
N LYS A 120 -16.60 -3.69 6.83
CA LYS A 120 -17.84 -3.02 7.27
C LYS A 120 -17.53 -1.79 8.14
N ALA A 121 -16.57 -1.90 9.05
CA ALA A 121 -16.15 -0.77 9.88
C ALA A 121 -15.59 0.37 9.02
N LEU A 122 -14.82 0.04 7.97
CA LEU A 122 -14.37 1.02 6.99
C LEU A 122 -15.53 1.62 6.18
N ASP A 123 -16.49 0.81 5.73
CA ASP A 123 -17.66 1.29 4.98
C ASP A 123 -18.49 2.29 5.78
N GLU A 124 -18.79 1.99 7.04
CA GLU A 124 -19.55 2.89 7.92
C GLU A 124 -18.78 4.19 8.22
N HIS A 125 -17.44 4.11 8.39
CA HIS A 125 -16.61 5.30 8.53
C HIS A 125 -16.67 6.18 7.26
N LEU A 126 -16.52 5.58 6.09
CA LEU A 126 -16.56 6.29 4.80
C LEU A 126 -17.96 6.85 4.49
N LYS A 127 -19.01 6.18 4.92
CA LYS A 127 -20.38 6.69 4.86
C LYS A 127 -20.57 7.95 5.70
N ALA A 128 -19.99 7.97 6.90
CA ALA A 128 -20.11 9.10 7.83
C ALA A 128 -19.18 10.27 7.48
N LYS A 129 -17.97 9.98 6.99
CA LYS A 129 -16.86 10.95 6.88
C LYS A 129 -16.14 10.92 5.53
N GLY A 130 -16.65 10.24 4.52
CA GLY A 130 -16.04 10.14 3.19
C GLY A 130 -15.98 11.47 2.44
N PRO A 131 -15.44 11.48 1.21
CA PRO A 131 -15.10 10.32 0.37
C PRO A 131 -13.74 9.66 0.66
N TYR A 132 -12.80 10.32 1.34
CA TYR A 132 -11.57 9.74 1.89
C TYR A 132 -11.72 9.50 3.40
N VAL A 133 -10.75 8.85 4.05
CA VAL A 133 -10.83 8.62 5.50
C VAL A 133 -10.88 9.92 6.31
N ASN A 134 -10.35 11.02 5.76
CA ASN A 134 -10.38 12.36 6.33
C ASN A 134 -11.27 13.34 5.52
N GLY A 135 -12.46 12.90 5.09
CA GLY A 135 -13.38 13.77 4.37
C GLY A 135 -12.97 13.99 2.92
N GLY A 136 -13.02 15.26 2.49
CA GLY A 136 -12.63 15.64 1.13
C GLY A 136 -11.12 15.58 0.86
N ASN A 137 -10.29 15.45 1.91
CA ASN A 137 -8.84 15.52 1.80
C ASN A 137 -8.21 14.14 1.92
N ILE A 138 -7.33 13.82 0.97
CA ILE A 138 -6.50 12.62 1.04
C ILE A 138 -5.40 12.81 2.10
N CYS A 139 -5.11 11.76 2.86
CA CYS A 139 -4.03 11.76 3.85
C CYS A 139 -3.22 10.44 3.81
N ALA A 140 -2.21 10.34 4.67
CA ALA A 140 -1.30 9.21 4.73
C ALA A 140 -2.01 7.86 4.96
N VAL A 141 -3.14 7.86 5.68
CA VAL A 141 -3.96 6.65 5.88
C VAL A 141 -4.53 6.15 4.55
N ASP A 142 -5.06 7.04 3.71
CA ASP A 142 -5.58 6.66 2.39
C ASP A 142 -4.48 6.07 1.50
N LEU A 143 -3.30 6.70 1.52
CA LEU A 143 -2.14 6.28 0.75
C LEU A 143 -1.58 4.93 1.21
N SER A 144 -1.69 4.63 2.52
CA SER A 144 -1.35 3.33 3.09
C SER A 144 -2.38 2.26 2.77
N LEU A 145 -3.67 2.61 2.76
CA LEU A 145 -4.76 1.67 2.46
C LEU A 145 -4.84 1.31 0.98
N ALA A 146 -4.55 2.23 0.06
CA ALA A 146 -4.64 1.98 -1.38
C ALA A 146 -3.89 0.71 -1.86
N PRO A 147 -2.58 0.53 -1.61
CA PRO A 147 -1.89 -0.70 -2.01
C PRO A 147 -2.39 -1.94 -1.26
N LYS A 148 -2.81 -1.80 0.02
CA LYS A 148 -3.38 -2.89 0.82
C LYS A 148 -4.68 -3.42 0.22
N LEU A 149 -5.60 -2.53 -0.12
CA LEU A 149 -6.88 -2.87 -0.73
C LEU A 149 -6.69 -3.43 -2.15
N TYR A 150 -5.74 -2.90 -2.93
CA TYR A 150 -5.44 -3.45 -4.25
C TYR A 150 -4.92 -4.89 -4.17
N HIS A 151 -3.99 -5.16 -3.25
CA HIS A 151 -3.49 -6.53 -3.03
C HIS A 151 -4.58 -7.47 -2.52
N LEU A 152 -5.46 -6.98 -1.64
CA LEU A 152 -6.61 -7.73 -1.13
C LEU A 152 -7.50 -8.18 -2.30
N VAL A 153 -7.97 -7.25 -3.14
CA VAL A 153 -8.87 -7.57 -4.26
C VAL A 153 -8.22 -8.52 -5.26
N VAL A 154 -6.96 -8.27 -5.62
CA VAL A 154 -6.26 -9.10 -6.62
C VAL A 154 -5.96 -10.50 -6.08
N ALA A 155 -5.44 -10.61 -4.85
CA ALA A 155 -5.02 -11.89 -4.31
C ALA A 155 -6.21 -12.75 -3.86
N LEU A 156 -7.21 -12.18 -3.16
CA LEU A 156 -8.38 -12.95 -2.75
C LEU A 156 -9.24 -13.38 -3.95
N GLY A 157 -9.37 -12.53 -4.96
CA GLY A 157 -10.04 -12.89 -6.20
C GLY A 157 -9.35 -14.06 -6.91
N HIS A 158 -8.02 -14.11 -6.92
CA HIS A 158 -7.27 -15.17 -7.58
C HIS A 158 -7.20 -16.48 -6.77
N PHE A 159 -6.80 -16.41 -5.49
CA PHE A 159 -6.52 -17.59 -4.67
C PHE A 159 -7.75 -18.17 -3.97
N LYS A 160 -8.79 -17.36 -3.75
CA LYS A 160 -10.00 -17.78 -3.02
C LYS A 160 -11.30 -17.61 -3.81
N GLY A 161 -11.26 -17.00 -5.01
CA GLY A 161 -12.49 -16.64 -5.74
C GLY A 161 -13.37 -15.66 -4.97
N TRP A 162 -12.80 -14.94 -4.00
CA TRP A 162 -13.52 -14.08 -3.07
C TRP A 162 -13.47 -12.62 -3.52
N ASN A 163 -14.58 -11.92 -3.42
CA ASN A 163 -14.71 -10.52 -3.77
C ASN A 163 -15.32 -9.73 -2.61
N VAL A 164 -14.99 -8.43 -2.53
CA VAL A 164 -15.61 -7.51 -1.57
C VAL A 164 -17.13 -7.48 -1.83
N PRO A 165 -17.99 -7.72 -0.83
CA PRO A 165 -19.43 -7.75 -1.03
C PRO A 165 -19.95 -6.45 -1.67
N GLU A 166 -20.83 -6.57 -2.65
CA GLU A 166 -21.45 -5.43 -3.37
C GLU A 166 -22.26 -4.51 -2.44
N SER A 167 -22.68 -5.01 -1.27
CA SER A 167 -23.36 -4.21 -0.25
C SER A 167 -22.46 -3.13 0.38
N LEU A 168 -21.12 -3.28 0.32
CA LEU A 168 -20.16 -2.32 0.86
C LEU A 168 -19.87 -1.20 -0.16
N THR A 169 -20.93 -0.44 -0.47
CA THR A 169 -20.94 0.56 -1.55
C THR A 169 -19.94 1.70 -1.36
N HIS A 170 -19.65 2.11 -0.12
CA HIS A 170 -18.70 3.18 0.17
C HIS A 170 -17.26 2.68 0.01
N VAL A 171 -16.97 1.45 0.45
CA VAL A 171 -15.68 0.80 0.21
C VAL A 171 -15.41 0.64 -1.29
N HIS A 172 -16.41 0.21 -2.07
CA HIS A 172 -16.28 0.13 -3.54
C HIS A 172 -15.99 1.49 -4.18
N SER A 173 -16.74 2.52 -3.78
CA SER A 173 -16.54 3.90 -4.27
C SER A 173 -15.16 4.43 -3.88
N TYR A 174 -14.71 4.16 -2.66
CA TYR A 174 -13.41 4.54 -2.14
C TYR A 174 -12.26 3.82 -2.87
N MET A 175 -12.37 2.51 -3.11
CA MET A 175 -11.40 1.77 -3.91
C MET A 175 -11.31 2.33 -5.34
N LYS A 176 -12.45 2.62 -5.98
CA LYS A 176 -12.48 3.25 -7.30
C LYS A 176 -11.80 4.62 -7.28
N LEU A 177 -12.07 5.43 -6.25
CA LEU A 177 -11.46 6.75 -6.08
C LEU A 177 -9.94 6.64 -5.93
N LEU A 178 -9.45 5.76 -5.05
CA LEU A 178 -8.02 5.54 -4.84
C LEU A 178 -7.31 4.98 -6.07
N PHE A 179 -7.89 3.96 -6.70
CA PHE A 179 -7.26 3.27 -7.81
C PHE A 179 -7.21 4.11 -9.08
N SER A 180 -8.16 5.01 -9.29
CA SER A 180 -8.16 5.93 -10.43
C SER A 180 -7.20 7.11 -10.30
N ARG A 181 -6.56 7.31 -9.13
CA ARG A 181 -5.57 8.37 -8.96
C ARG A 181 -4.36 8.13 -9.84
N GLU A 182 -3.93 9.16 -10.55
CA GLU A 182 -2.76 9.10 -11.42
C GLU A 182 -1.50 8.61 -10.68
N THR A 183 -1.30 9.02 -9.43
CA THR A 183 -0.17 8.58 -8.60
C THR A 183 -0.23 7.07 -8.31
N PHE A 184 -1.43 6.51 -8.13
CA PHE A 184 -1.63 5.08 -7.92
C PHE A 184 -1.50 4.31 -9.23
N GLU A 185 -2.18 4.73 -10.30
CA GLU A 185 -2.10 4.10 -11.63
C GLU A 185 -0.65 3.98 -12.13
N LYS A 186 0.17 5.02 -11.96
CA LYS A 186 1.58 5.00 -12.38
C LYS A 186 2.50 4.15 -11.50
N THR A 187 2.03 3.65 -10.36
CA THR A 187 2.88 2.95 -9.38
C THR A 187 2.38 1.56 -9.01
N LYS A 188 1.10 1.24 -9.26
CA LYS A 188 0.52 -0.07 -9.00
C LYS A 188 1.25 -1.15 -9.79
N ALA A 189 1.48 -2.29 -9.14
CA ALA A 189 2.03 -3.46 -9.81
C ALA A 189 0.98 -4.09 -10.73
N ALA A 190 1.44 -4.65 -11.85
CA ALA A 190 0.60 -5.51 -12.69
C ALA A 190 0.06 -6.68 -11.85
N LYS A 191 -1.19 -7.10 -12.11
CA LYS A 191 -1.89 -8.09 -11.28
C LYS A 191 -1.12 -9.41 -11.21
N GLU A 192 -0.48 -9.80 -12.29
CA GLU A 192 0.31 -11.03 -12.43
C GLU A 192 1.50 -11.03 -11.46
N TYR A 193 2.14 -9.87 -11.27
CA TYR A 193 3.25 -9.73 -10.30
C TYR A 193 2.77 -9.71 -8.85
N VAL A 194 1.57 -9.18 -8.59
CA VAL A 194 0.95 -9.28 -7.25
C VAL A 194 0.66 -10.74 -6.93
N ILE A 195 0.00 -11.46 -7.85
CA ILE A 195 -0.32 -12.88 -7.71
C ILE A 195 0.95 -13.71 -7.49
N ALA A 196 1.95 -13.55 -8.36
CA ALA A 196 3.23 -14.26 -8.25
C ALA A 196 3.96 -13.96 -6.93
N GLY A 197 3.85 -12.73 -6.40
CA GLY A 197 4.41 -12.37 -5.10
C GLY A 197 3.70 -13.01 -3.90
N TRP A 198 2.42 -13.35 -4.04
CA TRP A 198 1.65 -14.05 -3.00
C TRP A 198 1.72 -15.57 -3.10
N ALA A 199 1.91 -16.13 -4.30
CA ALA A 199 1.85 -17.58 -4.52
C ALA A 199 2.74 -18.40 -3.55
N PRO A 200 4.02 -18.04 -3.27
CA PRO A 200 4.84 -18.79 -2.31
C PRO A 200 4.32 -18.73 -0.86
N LYS A 201 3.57 -17.68 -0.52
CA LYS A 201 3.03 -17.46 0.84
C LYS A 201 1.69 -18.16 1.08
N VAL A 202 1.01 -18.55 0.01
CA VAL A 202 -0.28 -19.27 0.03
C VAL A 202 -0.06 -20.77 -0.15
N ASN A 203 0.86 -21.13 -1.05
CA ASN A 203 1.11 -22.52 -1.42
C ASN A 203 2.19 -23.21 -0.58
N GLY A 204 3.02 -22.45 0.14
CA GLY A 204 3.99 -22.96 1.12
C GLY A 204 3.30 -23.20 2.46
#